data_AF-A0A929PZH3-F1
#
_entry.id   AF-A0A929PZH3-F1
#
_cell.length_a   1.000
_cell.length_b   1.000
_cell.length_c   1.000
_cell.angle_alpha   90.00
_cell.angle_beta   90.00
_cell.angle_gamma   90.00
#
_symmetry.space_group_name_H-M   'P 1'
#
loop_
_entity.id
_entity.type
_entity.pdbx_description
1 polymer ?
#
loop_
_entity_poly.entity_id
_entity_poly.type
_entity_poly.pdbx_seq_one_letter_code
_entity_poly.pdbx_strand_id
1 'polypeptide(L)'
;MDKNEVLAKSRAENAKEDEYEKEVAKQADSVAVFVQLLLATVFVVAQIMVEGKLNWSLYALVWSVSMSTNWVKWAKLHRKQELRKALAYTLLVAMASGYYLYALVVS
;
A
#
# COMPACT_ATOMS: atom_id res chain seq x y z
N MET A 1 -11.65 10.25 -42.10
CA MET A 1 -10.92 10.78 -40.93
C MET A 1 -9.45 10.70 -41.25
N ASP A 2 -8.74 11.82 -41.24
CA ASP A 2 -7.33 11.87 -41.64
C ASP A 2 -6.45 11.32 -40.51
N LYS A 3 -5.50 10.42 -40.83
CA LYS A 3 -4.63 9.76 -39.85
C LYS A 3 -3.83 10.78 -39.02
N ASN A 4 -3.42 11.88 -39.63
CA ASN A 4 -2.64 12.90 -38.95
C ASN A 4 -3.48 13.70 -37.95
N GLU A 5 -4.76 13.91 -38.24
CA GLU A 5 -5.71 14.57 -37.36
C GLU A 5 -6.01 13.73 -36.11
N VAL A 6 -6.12 12.41 -36.27
CA VAL A 6 -6.27 11.46 -35.16
C VAL A 6 -5.02 11.42 -34.27
N LEU A 7 -3.84 11.37 -34.88
CA LEU A 7 -2.58 11.34 -34.13
C LEU A 7 -2.30 12.68 -33.42
N ALA A 8 -2.63 13.81 -34.03
CA ALA A 8 -2.50 15.12 -33.39
C ALA A 8 -3.45 15.26 -32.20
N LYS A 9 -4.69 14.79 -32.35
CA LYS A 9 -5.68 14.77 -31.26
C LYS A 9 -5.26 13.83 -30.12
N SER A 10 -4.80 12.62 -30.44
CA SER A 10 -4.27 11.67 -29.45
C SER A 10 -3.03 12.21 -28.72
N ARG A 11 -2.11 12.88 -29.42
CA ARG A 11 -0.95 13.55 -28.80
C ARG A 11 -1.36 14.72 -27.92
N ALA A 12 -2.36 15.51 -28.32
CA ALA A 12 -2.87 16.62 -27.52
C ALA A 12 -3.63 16.13 -26.26
N GLU A 13 -4.33 15.01 -26.37
CA GLU A 13 -5.04 14.35 -25.25
C GLU A 13 -4.04 13.67 -24.28
N ASN A 14 -2.99 13.01 -24.79
CA ASN A 14 -1.94 12.38 -23.97
C ASN A 14 -0.81 13.34 -23.54
N ALA A 15 -0.80 14.59 -23.98
CA ALA A 15 0.23 15.57 -23.61
C ALA A 15 0.24 15.95 -22.12
N LYS A 16 -0.83 15.64 -21.37
CA LYS A 16 -0.97 16.01 -19.94
C LYS A 16 -0.77 14.86 -18.97
N GLU A 17 -0.79 13.63 -19.44
CA GLU A 17 -0.60 12.45 -18.61
C GLU A 17 0.08 11.37 -19.47
N ASP A 18 1.39 11.19 -19.30
CA ASP A 18 2.08 10.09 -19.96
C ASP A 18 1.63 8.77 -19.31
N GLU A 19 0.87 7.99 -20.08
CA GLU A 19 0.37 6.68 -19.67
C GLU A 19 1.52 5.73 -19.32
N TYR A 20 2.67 5.86 -19.99
CA TYR A 20 3.87 5.09 -19.69
C TYR A 20 4.45 5.46 -18.32
N GLU A 21 4.50 6.75 -17.97
CA GLU A 21 4.95 7.18 -16.63
C GLU A 21 4.05 6.62 -15.52
N LYS A 22 2.73 6.57 -15.74
CA LYS A 22 1.78 5.96 -14.78
C LYS A 22 2.00 4.46 -14.61
N GLU A 23 2.29 3.75 -15.70
CA GLU A 23 2.61 2.32 -15.65
C GLU A 23 3.93 2.05 -14.92
N VAL A 24 4.96 2.83 -15.22
CA VAL A 24 6.26 2.77 -14.53
C VAL A 24 6.08 3.07 -13.03
N ALA A 25 5.31 4.09 -12.66
CA ALA A 25 5.01 4.40 -11.27
C ALA A 25 4.28 3.25 -10.56
N LYS A 26 3.29 2.64 -11.22
CA LYS A 26 2.57 1.47 -10.68
C LYS A 26 3.48 0.26 -10.49
N GLN A 27 4.42 0.03 -11.40
CA GLN A 27 5.43 -1.02 -11.26
C GLN A 27 6.38 -0.73 -10.10
N ALA A 28 6.86 0.51 -9.99
CA ALA A 28 7.71 0.95 -8.89
C ALA A 28 7.01 0.77 -7.53
N ASP A 29 5.74 1.17 -7.41
CA ASP A 29 4.93 0.96 -6.20
C ASP A 29 4.82 -0.53 -5.84
N SER A 30 4.58 -1.40 -6.83
CA SER A 30 4.50 -2.84 -6.61
C SER A 30 5.82 -3.42 -6.11
N VAL A 31 6.95 -2.97 -6.67
CA VAL A 31 8.29 -3.37 -6.22
C VAL A 31 8.56 -2.84 -4.82
N ALA A 32 8.22 -1.58 -4.54
CA ALA A 32 8.41 -0.97 -3.23
C ALA A 32 7.65 -1.73 -2.13
N VAL A 33 6.38 -2.07 -2.37
CA VAL A 33 5.57 -2.88 -1.43
C VAL A 33 6.20 -4.26 -1.20
N PHE A 34 6.70 -4.91 -2.26
CA PHE A 34 7.38 -6.19 -2.13
C PHE A 34 8.67 -6.09 -1.30
N VAL A 35 9.51 -5.11 -1.57
CA VAL A 35 10.74 -4.85 -0.81
C VAL A 35 10.44 -4.55 0.65
N GLN A 36 9.40 -3.75 0.93
CA GLN A 36 8.96 -3.45 2.29
C GLN A 36 8.50 -4.73 3.04
N LEU A 37 7.74 -5.61 2.38
CA LEU A 37 7.32 -6.89 2.97
C LEU A 37 8.49 -7.83 3.25
N LEU A 38 9.46 -7.88 2.34
CA LEU A 38 10.68 -8.67 2.51
C LEU A 38 11.48 -8.17 3.73
N LEU A 39 11.73 -6.86 3.81
CA LEU A 39 12.46 -6.25 4.92
C LEU A 39 11.73 -6.43 6.25
N ALA A 40 10.41 -6.20 6.28
CA ALA A 40 9.62 -6.41 7.49
C ALA A 40 9.69 -7.85 7.97
N THR A 41 9.67 -8.84 7.06
CA THR A 41 9.81 -10.25 7.41
C THR A 41 11.19 -10.53 8.02
N VAL A 42 12.26 -10.03 7.39
CA VAL A 42 13.64 -10.18 7.91
C VAL A 42 13.76 -9.56 9.30
N PHE A 43 13.22 -8.36 9.51
CA PHE A 43 13.29 -7.68 10.81
C PHE A 43 12.48 -8.37 11.89
N VAL A 44 11.28 -8.86 11.58
CA VAL A 44 10.48 -9.64 12.53
C VAL A 44 11.21 -10.92 12.92
N VAL A 45 11.78 -11.66 11.96
CA VAL A 45 12.55 -12.87 12.26
C VAL A 45 13.75 -12.54 13.15
N ALA A 46 14.50 -11.49 12.83
CA ALA A 46 15.64 -11.05 13.64
C ALA A 46 15.22 -10.69 15.07
N GLN A 47 14.13 -9.94 15.26
CA GLN A 47 13.62 -9.57 16.58
C GLN A 47 13.13 -10.77 17.38
N ILE A 48 12.48 -11.75 16.75
CA ILE A 48 12.10 -12.99 17.44
C ILE A 48 13.35 -13.73 17.92
N MET A 49 14.42 -13.78 17.13
CA MET A 49 15.66 -14.45 17.51
C MET A 49 16.42 -13.72 18.64
N VAL A 50 16.40 -12.38 18.67
CA VAL A 50 17.16 -11.57 19.64
C VAL A 50 16.38 -11.29 20.91
N GLU A 51 15.11 -10.89 20.79
CA GLU A 51 14.28 -10.42 21.91
C GLU A 51 13.24 -11.44 22.36
N GLY A 52 13.02 -12.51 21.57
CA GLY A 52 11.98 -13.51 21.85
C GLY A 52 10.55 -12.98 21.71
N LYS A 53 10.37 -11.77 21.17
CA LYS A 53 9.09 -11.06 21.10
C LYS A 53 8.75 -10.67 19.66
N LEU A 54 7.46 -10.68 19.36
CA LEU A 54 6.91 -10.18 18.11
C LEU A 54 6.75 -8.66 18.17
N ASN A 55 7.31 -7.95 17.20
CA ASN A 55 7.14 -6.51 17.10
C ASN A 55 5.88 -6.15 16.31
N TRP A 56 4.81 -5.86 17.06
CA TRP A 56 3.51 -5.52 16.51
C TRP A 56 3.48 -4.15 15.82
N SER A 57 4.39 -3.22 16.15
CA SER A 57 4.45 -1.93 15.48
C SER A 57 4.89 -2.05 14.01
N LEU A 58 5.82 -2.96 13.70
CA LEU A 58 6.24 -3.23 12.32
C LEU A 58 5.08 -3.77 11.48
N TYR A 59 4.30 -4.70 12.02
CA TYR A 59 3.11 -5.20 11.34
C TYR A 59 2.04 -4.13 11.12
N ALA A 60 1.83 -3.25 12.12
CA ALA A 60 0.92 -2.12 11.96
C ALA A 60 1.33 -1.21 10.80
N LEU A 61 2.63 -0.88 10.67
CA LEU A 61 3.15 -0.04 9.59
C LEU A 61 3.07 -0.72 8.21
N VAL A 62 3.32 -2.02 8.12
CA VAL A 62 3.19 -2.74 6.85
C VAL A 62 1.73 -2.82 6.40
N TRP A 63 0.82 -3.15 7.31
CA TRP A 63 -0.60 -3.23 7.00
C TRP A 63 -1.23 -1.86 6.75
N SER A 64 -0.69 -0.76 7.30
CA SER A 64 -1.22 0.59 7.06
C SER A 64 -1.06 1.05 5.61
N VAL A 65 -0.04 0.55 4.89
CA VAL A 65 0.10 0.79 3.44
C VAL A 65 -1.04 0.13 2.66
N SER A 66 -1.37 -1.12 2.99
CA SER A 66 -2.50 -1.81 2.38
C SER A 66 -3.84 -1.18 2.77
N MET A 67 -3.99 -0.76 4.03
CA MET A 67 -5.16 -0.03 4.52
C MET A 67 -5.41 1.24 3.72
N SER A 68 -4.43 2.13 3.66
CA SER A 68 -4.53 3.42 2.95
C SER A 68 -4.77 3.24 1.45
N THR A 69 -4.07 2.30 0.82
CA THR A 69 -4.26 1.98 -0.60
C THR A 69 -5.70 1.54 -0.91
N ASN A 70 -6.28 0.66 -0.10
CA ASN A 70 -7.67 0.19 -0.32
C ASN A 70 -8.70 1.28 -0.03
N TRP A 71 -8.44 2.18 0.92
CA TRP A 71 -9.27 3.37 1.15
C TRP A 71 -9.29 4.29 -0.07
N VAL A 72 -8.11 4.62 -0.62
CA VAL A 72 -8.02 5.45 -1.84
C VAL A 72 -8.70 4.77 -3.03
N LYS A 73 -8.48 3.45 -3.21
CA LYS A 73 -9.16 2.68 -4.26
C LYS A 73 -10.66 2.67 -4.10
N TRP A 74 -11.17 2.52 -2.88
CA TRP A 74 -12.61 2.60 -2.63
C TRP A 74 -13.15 4.00 -2.90
N ALA A 75 -12.49 5.06 -2.42
CA ALA A 75 -12.92 6.45 -2.63
C ALA A 75 -12.98 6.84 -4.11
N LYS A 76 -12.09 6.29 -4.95
CA LYS A 76 -12.09 6.57 -6.40
C LYS A 76 -12.99 5.61 -7.18
N LEU A 77 -12.93 4.31 -6.90
CA LEU A 77 -13.59 3.28 -7.72
C LEU A 77 -14.98 2.87 -7.20
N HIS A 78 -15.34 3.23 -5.96
CA HIS A 78 -16.62 2.92 -5.30
C HIS A 78 -16.99 1.42 -5.28
N ARG A 79 -15.99 0.52 -5.34
CA ARG A 79 -16.19 -0.93 -5.36
C ARG A 79 -16.33 -1.49 -3.94
N LYS A 80 -17.40 -2.26 -3.69
CA LYS A 80 -17.66 -2.93 -2.38
C LYS A 80 -16.53 -3.86 -1.92
N GLN A 81 -15.79 -4.47 -2.84
CA GLN A 81 -14.64 -5.32 -2.51
C GLN A 81 -13.49 -4.54 -1.85
N GLU A 82 -13.20 -3.34 -2.35
CA GLU A 82 -12.12 -2.49 -1.82
C GLU A 82 -12.50 -1.95 -0.43
N LEU A 83 -13.77 -1.62 -0.20
CA LEU A 83 -14.27 -1.24 1.12
C LEU A 83 -14.07 -2.36 2.16
N ARG A 84 -14.44 -3.60 1.80
CA ARG A 84 -14.25 -4.75 2.70
C ARG A 84 -12.79 -4.96 3.08
N LYS A 85 -11.87 -4.85 2.11
CA LYS A 85 -10.42 -4.93 2.36
C LYS A 85 -9.94 -3.77 3.23
N ALA A 86 -10.37 -2.54 2.93
CA ALA A 86 -10.00 -1.35 3.70
C ALA A 86 -10.39 -1.49 5.18
N LEU A 87 -11.63 -1.91 5.45
CA LEU A 87 -12.12 -2.16 6.81
C LEU A 87 -11.34 -3.28 7.51
N ALA A 88 -11.09 -4.39 6.83
CA ALA A 88 -10.31 -5.50 7.38
C ALA A 88 -8.89 -5.07 7.77
N TYR A 89 -8.17 -4.38 6.88
CA TYR A 89 -6.85 -3.84 7.20
C TYR A 89 -6.89 -2.75 8.27
N THR A 90 -7.95 -1.94 8.33
CA THR A 90 -8.12 -0.94 9.41
C THR A 90 -8.22 -1.60 10.77
N LEU A 91 -9.00 -2.68 10.87
CA LEU A 91 -9.10 -3.46 12.11
C LEU A 91 -7.75 -4.08 12.50
N LEU A 92 -7.02 -4.68 11.55
CA LEU A 92 -5.71 -5.27 11.81
C LEU A 92 -4.69 -4.22 12.30
N VAL A 93 -4.64 -3.05 11.65
CA VAL A 93 -3.76 -1.95 12.05
C VAL A 93 -4.13 -1.44 13.44
N ALA A 94 -5.42 -1.26 13.72
CA ALA A 94 -5.90 -0.82 15.02
C ALA A 94 -5.55 -1.81 16.14
N MET A 95 -5.74 -3.12 15.91
CA MET A 95 -5.40 -4.17 16.87
C MET A 95 -3.89 -4.21 17.12
N ALA A 96 -3.07 -4.23 16.06
CA ALA A 96 -1.61 -4.26 16.20
C ALA A 96 -1.05 -3.00 16.89
N SER A 97 -1.58 -1.83 16.53
CA SER A 97 -1.20 -0.56 17.17
C SER A 97 -1.62 -0.51 18.63
N GLY A 98 -2.86 -0.93 18.92
CA GLY A 98 -3.40 -0.98 20.28
C GLY A 98 -2.62 -1.94 21.17
N TYR A 99 -2.30 -3.13 20.68
CA TYR A 99 -1.46 -4.08 21.41
C TYR A 99 -0.07 -3.51 21.67
N TYR A 100 0.58 -2.92 20.66
CA TYR A 100 1.90 -2.32 20.82
C TYR A 100 1.90 -1.21 21.87
N LEU A 101 0.95 -0.28 21.80
CA LEU A 101 0.83 0.82 22.77
C LEU A 101 0.51 0.31 24.17
N TYR A 102 -0.39 -0.66 24.30
CA TYR A 102 -0.69 -1.28 25.58
C TYR A 102 0.53 -1.96 26.20
N ALA A 103 1.27 -2.75 25.40
CA ALA A 103 2.51 -3.40 25.84
C ALA A 103 3.57 -2.37 26.26
N LEU A 104 3.64 -1.22 25.59
CA LEU A 104 4.57 -0.15 25.94
C LEU A 104 4.20 0.55 27.26
N VAL A 105 2.91 0.67 27.57
CA VAL A 105 2.42 1.32 28.80
C VAL A 105 2.52 0.39 30.02
N VAL A 106 2.33 -0.91 29.83
CA VAL A 106 2.31 -1.91 30.91
C VAL A 106 3.69 -2.51 31.21
N SER A 107 4.61 -2.48 30.24
CA SER A 107 6.00 -2.92 30.42
C SER A 107 6.85 -1.92 31.20
#